data_AF-A0A2H0SFD0-F1
#
_entry.id   AF-A0A2H0SFD0-F1
#
_cell.length_a   1.000
_cell.length_b   1.000
_cell.length_c   1.000
_cell.angle_alpha   90.00
_cell.angle_beta   90.00
_cell.angle_gamma   90.00
#
_symmetry.space_group_name_H-M   'P 1'
#
loop_
_entity.id
_entity.type
_entity.pdbx_description
1 polymer ?
#
loop_
_entity_poly.entity_id
_entity_poly.type
_entity_poly.pdbx_seq_one_letter_code
_entity_poly.pdbx_strand_id
1 'polypeptide(L)' 'MNLMKKQMSALGVELINAEVSAIKRQGHCFEVTTPNATYETHGVIFATGAERRRLGLPNEKELTGKGVHYCVT' A
#
# COMPACT_ATOMS: atom_id res chain seq x y z
N MET A 1 7.42 -6.61 -14.57
CA MET A 1 6.31 -6.76 -13.60
C MET A 1 4.93 -6.94 -14.25
N ASN A 2 4.84 -7.42 -15.51
CA ASN A 2 3.56 -7.58 -16.22
C ASN A 2 3.02 -9.02 -16.18
N LEU A 3 3.88 -10.03 -15.91
CA LEU A 3 3.48 -11.43 -15.93
C LEU A 3 2.47 -11.76 -14.82
N MET A 4 2.74 -11.34 -13.58
CA MET A 4 1.84 -11.57 -12.44
C MET A 4 0.50 -10.83 -12.59
N LYS A 5 0.52 -9.59 -13.10
CA LYS A 5 -0.72 -8.85 -13.39
C LYS A 5 -1.57 -9.57 -14.43
N LYS A 6 -0.97 -10.09 -15.50
CA LYS A 6 -1.67 -10.89 -16.53
C LYS A 6 -2.29 -12.15 -15.94
N GLN A 7 -1.58 -12.87 -15.08
CA GLN A 7 -2.10 -14.06 -14.40
C GLN A 7 -3.33 -13.74 -13.55
N MET A 8 -3.26 -12.68 -12.74
CA MET A 8 -4.38 -12.21 -11.93
C MET A 8 -5.61 -11.84 -12.79
N SER A 9 -5.41 -11.11 -13.88
CA SER A 9 -6.50 -10.77 -14.82
C SER A 9 -7.10 -12.00 -15.50
N ALA A 10 -6.30 -13.01 -15.85
CA ALA A 10 -6.79 -14.27 -16.41
C ALA A 10 -7.65 -15.08 -15.43
N LEU A 11 -7.47 -14.88 -14.12
CA LEU A 11 -8.29 -15.47 -13.06
C LEU A 11 -9.54 -14.64 -12.73
N GLY A 12 -9.76 -13.51 -13.41
CA GLY A 12 -10.93 -12.64 -13.21
C GLY A 12 -10.88 -11.83 -11.92
N VAL A 13 -9.70 -11.63 -11.32
CA VAL A 13 -9.56 -10.80 -10.11
C VAL A 13 -9.62 -9.32 -10.49
N GLU A 14 -10.49 -8.57 -9.81
CA GLU A 14 -10.62 -7.13 -9.98
C GLU A 14 -9.38 -6.40 -9.44
N LEU A 15 -8.83 -5.47 -10.24
CA LEU A 15 -7.72 -4.61 -9.83
C LEU A 15 -8.21 -3.18 -9.68
N ILE A 16 -8.25 -2.72 -8.42
CA ILE A 16 -8.54 -1.34 -8.08
C ILE A 16 -7.21 -0.63 -7.85
N ASN A 17 -6.87 0.32 -8.72
CA ASN A 17 -5.65 1.11 -8.59
C ASN A 17 -5.91 2.30 -7.66
N ALA A 18 -5.90 2.05 -6.34
CA ALA A 18 -6.08 3.06 -5.32
C ALA A 18 -5.18 2.79 -4.11
N GLU A 19 -4.76 3.85 -3.43
CA GLU A 19 -4.06 3.75 -2.15
C GLU A 19 -5.09 3.65 -1.02
N VAL A 20 -4.89 2.69 -0.11
CA VAL A 20 -5.74 2.52 1.07
C VAL A 20 -5.24 3.43 2.18
N SER A 21 -6.10 4.31 2.70
CA SER A 21 -5.75 5.25 3.76
C SER A 21 -6.13 4.77 5.16
N ALA A 22 -7.16 3.92 5.27
CA ALA A 22 -7.60 3.37 6.54
C ALA A 22 -8.32 2.03 6.37
N ILE A 23 -8.20 1.18 7.39
CA ILE A 23 -8.99 -0.05 7.51
C ILE A 23 -9.56 -0.09 8.93
N LYS A 24 -10.87 -0.31 9.04
CA LYS A 24 -11.58 -0.43 10.32
C LYS A 24 -12.38 -1.70 10.35
N ARG A 25 -12.42 -2.38 11.50
CA ARG A 25 -13.32 -3.51 11.70
C ARG A 25 -14.69 -2.98 12.14
N GLN A 26 -15.73 -3.35 11.42
CA GLN A 26 -17.13 -3.06 11.76
C GLN A 26 -17.89 -4.37 11.90
N GLY A 27 -18.15 -4.78 13.14
CA GLY A 27 -18.79 -6.06 13.45
C GLY A 27 -18.05 -7.26 12.83
N HIS A 28 -18.70 -7.91 11.87
CA HIS A 28 -18.20 -9.10 11.15
C HIS A 28 -17.51 -8.78 9.81
N CYS A 29 -17.39 -7.50 9.45
CA CYS A 29 -16.74 -7.04 8.23
C CYS A 29 -15.61 -6.05 8.52
N PHE A 30 -14.85 -5.74 7.49
CA PHE A 30 -13.86 -4.67 7.44
C PHE A 30 -14.33 -3.62 6.45
N GLU A 31 -14.22 -2.36 6.86
CA GLU A 31 -14.38 -1.19 6.03
C GLU A 31 -12.99 -0.71 5.60
N VAL A 32 -12.77 -0.60 4.30
CA VAL A 32 -11.51 -0.18 3.68
C VAL A 32 -11.74 1.15 2.97
N THR A 33 -11.05 2.19 3.44
CA THR A 33 -11.18 3.55 2.89
C THR A 33 -10.06 3.84 1.89
N THR A 34 -10.45 4.38 0.74
CA THR A 34 -9.56 4.94 -0.27
C THR A 34 -9.93 6.41 -0.53
N PRO A 35 -9.12 7.20 -1.26
CA PRO A 35 -9.47 8.60 -1.57
C PRO A 35 -10.82 8.78 -2.28
N ASN A 36 -11.25 7.79 -3.07
CA ASN A 36 -12.40 7.91 -3.96
C ASN A 36 -13.61 7.09 -3.52
N ALA A 37 -13.42 6.10 -2.64
CA ALA A 37 -14.46 5.15 -2.28
C ALA A 37 -14.17 4.43 -0.95
N THR A 38 -15.21 3.82 -0.40
CA THR A 38 -15.15 2.92 0.74
C THR A 38 -15.65 1.55 0.32
N TYR A 39 -14.95 0.49 0.73
CA TYR A 39 -15.24 -0.89 0.39
C TYR A 39 -15.49 -1.71 1.65
N GLU A 40 -16.43 -2.65 1.57
CA GLU A 40 -16.68 -3.62 2.66
C GLU A 40 -16.22 -5.02 2.25
N THR A 41 -15.58 -5.73 3.18
CA THR A 41 -15.12 -7.11 2.95
C THR A 41 -15.14 -7.92 4.24
N HIS A 42 -15.30 -9.24 4.14
CA HIS A 42 -15.17 -10.13 5.30
C HIS A 42 -13.73 -10.37 5.73
N GLY A 43 -12.75 -10.19 4.83
CA GLY A 43 -11.36 -10.51 5.08
C GLY A 43 -10.39 -9.57 4.37
N VAL A 44 -9.24 -9.36 4.98
CA VAL A 44 -8.16 -8.49 4.47
C VAL A 44 -6.84 -9.25 4.54
N ILE A 45 -6.09 -9.28 3.44
CA ILE A 45 -4.73 -9.80 3.39
C ILE A 45 -3.78 -8.61 3.24
N PHE A 46 -2.87 -8.44 4.20
CA PHE A 46 -1.87 -7.37 4.14
C PHE A 46 -0.67 -7.80 3.31
N ALA A 47 -0.51 -7.16 2.15
CA ALA A 47 0.62 -7.35 1.23
C ALA A 47 1.22 -6.01 0.80
N THR A 48 1.29 -5.04 1.72
CA THR A 48 1.68 -3.64 1.46
C THR A 48 3.18 -3.42 1.27
N GLY A 49 3.99 -4.48 1.30
CA GLY A 49 5.45 -4.39 1.27
C GLY A 49 6.01 -3.85 2.58
N ALA A 50 7.15 -3.17 2.52
CA ALA A 50 7.85 -2.61 3.68
C ALA A 50 8.39 -1.21 3.36
N GLU A 51 8.35 -0.31 4.35
CA GLU A 51 9.06 0.97 4.29
C GLU A 51 10.42 0.87 4.99
N ARG A 52 11.41 1.62 4.48
CA ARG A 52 12.74 1.71 5.09
C ARG A 52 12.65 2.51 6.39
N ARG A 53 13.27 2.00 7.46
CA ARG A 53 13.38 2.70 8.74
C ARG A 53 14.22 3.97 8.56
N ARG A 54 13.71 5.10 9.06
CA ARG A 54 14.41 6.38 9.15
C ARG A 54 15.18 6.48 10.47
N LEU A 55 16.30 7.20 10.48
CA LEU A 55 17.14 7.37 11.67
C LEU A 55 16.60 8.43 12.63
N GLY A 56 15.68 9.28 12.18
CA GLY A 56 15.08 10.35 12.99
C GLY A 56 15.99 11.55 13.16
N LEU A 57 16.91 11.80 12.23
CA LEU A 57 17.85 12.91 12.32
C LEU A 57 17.17 14.25 11.93
N PRO A 58 17.63 15.38 12.50
CA PRO A 58 17.21 16.69 12.03
C PRO A 58 17.48 16.80 10.52
N ASN A 59 16.50 17.32 9.79
CA ASN A 59 16.54 17.53 8.34
C ASN A 59 16.61 16.24 7.47
N GLU A 60 16.49 15.04 8.04
CA GLU A 60 16.60 13.77 7.28
C GLU A 60 15.56 13.68 6.15
N LYS A 61 14.34 14.16 6.40
CA LYS A 61 13.25 14.17 5.42
C LYS A 61 13.53 15.14 4.28
N GLU A 62 14.01 16.34 4.59
CA GLU A 62 14.35 17.40 3.63
C GLU A 62 15.56 17.02 2.76
N LEU A 63 16.48 16.24 3.32
CA LEU A 63 17.68 15.74 2.64
C LEU A 63 17.47 14.40 1.93
N THR A 64 16.31 13.77 2.08
CA THR A 64 15.97 12.53 1.34
C THR A 64 15.98 12.82 -0.16
N GLY A 65 16.82 12.09 -0.92
CA GLY A 65 17.05 12.31 -2.35
C GLY A 65 18.04 13.44 -2.69
N LYS A 66 18.61 14.12 -1.68
CA LYS A 66 19.62 15.19 -1.82
C LYS A 66 20.92 14.87 -1.07
N GLY A 67 21.21 13.59 -0.85
CA GLY A 67 22.35 13.12 -0.06
C GLY A 67 21.99 11.98 0.90
N VAL A 68 20.74 11.93 1.38
CA VAL A 68 20.20 10.79 2.12
C VAL A 68 19.43 9.88 1.16
N HIS A 69 19.86 8.62 1.02
CA HIS A 69 19.23 7.64 0.14
C HIS A 69 18.95 6.33 0.88
N TYR A 70 17.77 5.76 0.65
CA TYR A 70 17.33 4.50 1.26
C TYR A 70 17.37 3.30 0.31
N CYS A 71 17.44 3.56 -0.99
CA CYS A 71 17.63 2.56 -2.02
C CYS A 71 19.00 2.81 -2.66
N VAL A 72 19.90 1.84 -2.52
CA VAL A 72 21.14 1.78 -3.30
C VAL A 72 20.77 1.20 -4.66
N THR A 73 21.26 1.83 -5.74
CA THR A 73 21.15 1.34 -7.12
C THR A 73 21.75 -0.03 -7.29
#